data_AF-A0AA46KDS8-F1
#
_entry.id   AF-A0AA46KDS8-F1
#
_cell.length_a   1.000
_cell.length_b   1.000
_cell.length_c   1.000
_cell.angle_alpha   90.00
_cell.angle_beta   90.00
_cell.angle_gamma   90.00
#
_symmetry.space_group_name_H-M   'P 1'
#
loop_
_entity.id
_entity.type
_entity.pdbx_description
1 polymer ?
#
loop_
_entity_poly.entity_id
_entity_poly.type
_entity_poly.pdbx_seq_one_letter_code
_entity_poly.pdbx_strand_id
1 'polypeptide(L)'
;MTKLTYQFEQKRIDNVQWSHGAKLSGMTALANDEKGRVRKSPLFYLETVSINNYEDDVYFVNNTDDTLSFVAPFRLCRNIGEARAKLGDVSAENVEKAKLYSDDIEYLYTDVLPKQAVRIGSTHVIYDSDALMQWFIDVPYKGIDTKGIDTHYGIWRFNVVEKGGIGGSYPLLWEDFSKPSHVVSSEYVTERNEMPIEPLLYDERCSMLEQFIEQYGVADAIFILAINDVLYRYCVGWSAPYNESDIQAKDIARKLTAQKPKDAEAVKPIIQAVYDFWFGKGFAKNLSMQACEEILCLYQAQIANQKAV
;
A
#
# COMPACT_ATOMS: atom_id res chain seq x y z
N MET A 1 -32.07 10.34 -5.98
CA MET A 1 -31.38 9.11 -5.55
C MET A 1 -30.83 9.34 -4.17
N THR A 2 -31.37 8.67 -3.17
CA THR A 2 -30.84 8.64 -1.80
C THR A 2 -29.59 7.76 -1.82
N LYS A 3 -28.42 8.37 -1.65
CA LYS A 3 -27.15 7.65 -1.51
C LYS A 3 -27.21 6.94 -0.16
N LEU A 4 -27.41 5.62 -0.15
CA LEU A 4 -27.25 4.80 1.06
C LEU A 4 -25.75 4.86 1.39
N THR A 5 -25.36 5.74 2.30
CA THR A 5 -24.06 5.69 2.95
C THR A 5 -24.08 4.51 3.91
N TYR A 6 -23.63 3.35 3.44
CA TYR A 6 -23.32 2.24 4.32
C TYR A 6 -22.12 2.68 5.15
N GLN A 7 -22.34 3.05 6.42
CA GLN A 7 -21.24 3.36 7.33
C GLN A 7 -20.53 2.06 7.65
N PHE A 8 -19.32 1.90 7.15
CA PHE A 8 -18.47 0.79 7.54
C PHE A 8 -18.07 0.93 9.00
N GLU A 9 -18.55 -0.01 9.81
CA GLU A 9 -18.07 -0.17 11.16
C GLU A 9 -16.82 -1.06 11.15
N GLN A 10 -15.69 -0.52 11.57
CA GLN A 10 -14.49 -1.30 11.84
C GLN A 10 -14.78 -2.30 12.96
N LYS A 11 -14.72 -3.60 12.67
CA LYS A 11 -14.98 -4.66 13.65
C LYS A 11 -13.73 -5.44 13.95
N ARG A 12 -13.51 -5.72 15.23
CA ARG A 12 -12.38 -6.47 15.75
C ARG A 12 -12.85 -7.62 16.63
N ILE A 13 -12.11 -8.72 16.63
CA ILE A 13 -12.29 -9.84 17.56
C ILE A 13 -10.94 -10.10 18.23
N ASP A 14 -10.90 -10.06 19.56
CA ASP A 14 -9.69 -10.30 20.33
C ASP A 14 -9.51 -11.79 20.66
N ASN A 15 -8.26 -12.17 20.94
CA ASN A 15 -7.89 -13.49 21.46
C ASN A 15 -8.29 -14.68 20.56
N VAL A 16 -8.31 -14.48 19.24
CA VAL A 16 -8.60 -15.55 18.28
C VAL A 16 -7.53 -16.63 18.35
N GLN A 17 -7.96 -17.87 18.56
CA GLN A 17 -7.06 -19.02 18.73
C GLN A 17 -6.99 -19.85 17.45
N TRP A 18 -5.76 -20.11 17.00
CA TRP A 18 -5.54 -21.08 15.92
C TRP A 18 -5.80 -22.51 16.43
N SER A 19 -6.97 -23.04 16.10
CA SER A 19 -7.23 -24.47 16.27
C SER A 19 -6.49 -25.21 15.14
N HIS A 20 -5.62 -26.17 15.48
CA HIS A 20 -4.66 -26.80 14.55
C HIS A 20 -5.28 -27.67 13.42
N GLY A 21 -6.51 -27.38 13.02
CA GLY A 21 -7.24 -28.04 11.94
C GLY A 21 -7.83 -27.00 11.00
N ALA A 22 -7.06 -26.59 9.99
CA ALA A 22 -7.62 -25.87 8.85
C ALA A 22 -8.59 -26.82 8.12
N LYS A 23 -9.91 -26.59 8.28
CA LYS A 23 -10.92 -27.25 7.45
C LYS A 23 -11.03 -26.48 6.15
N LEU A 24 -10.11 -26.71 5.21
CA LEU A 24 -10.29 -26.25 3.84
C LEU A 24 -11.52 -26.95 3.26
N SER A 25 -12.66 -26.24 3.19
CA SER A 25 -13.84 -26.74 2.49
C SER A 25 -13.56 -26.77 0.99
N GLY A 26 -13.52 -27.96 0.39
CA GLY A 26 -13.44 -28.12 -1.08
C GLY A 26 -12.19 -28.82 -1.61
N MET A 27 -11.13 -28.96 -0.80
CA MET A 27 -10.04 -29.87 -1.12
C MET A 27 -10.33 -31.22 -0.47
N THR A 28 -10.56 -32.27 -1.26
CA THR A 28 -10.41 -33.65 -0.79
C THR A 28 -8.99 -33.80 -0.23
N ALA A 29 -8.85 -33.66 1.08
CA ALA A 29 -7.66 -34.11 1.79
C ALA A 29 -7.52 -35.59 1.47
N LEU A 30 -6.57 -35.93 0.60
CA LEU A 30 -6.20 -37.31 0.37
C LEU A 30 -5.74 -37.85 1.73
N ALA A 31 -6.47 -38.82 2.28
CA ALA A 31 -6.29 -39.37 3.63
C ALA A 31 -4.88 -39.93 3.93
N ASN A 32 -3.98 -39.92 2.93
CA ASN A 32 -2.57 -40.32 3.06
C ASN A 32 -1.62 -39.15 3.36
N ASP A 33 -2.07 -37.88 3.30
CA ASP A 33 -1.22 -36.69 3.51
C ASP A 33 -1.00 -36.30 4.99
N GLU A 34 -1.71 -36.93 5.93
CA GLU A 34 -1.64 -36.56 7.36
C GLU A 34 -0.49 -37.21 8.15
N LYS A 35 0.07 -38.33 7.66
CA LYS A 35 1.16 -39.02 8.34
C LYS A 35 2.51 -38.43 7.94
N GLY A 36 2.93 -37.38 8.63
CA GLY A 36 4.30 -36.86 8.58
C GLY A 36 4.46 -35.39 8.20
N ARG A 37 3.36 -34.66 7.94
CA ARG A 37 3.45 -33.19 7.82
C ARG A 37 3.74 -32.57 9.17
N VAL A 38 4.85 -31.86 9.28
CA VAL A 38 5.05 -30.84 10.31
C VAL A 38 3.85 -29.89 10.20
N ARG A 39 3.04 -29.82 11.26
CA ARG A 39 1.89 -28.90 11.30
C ARG A 39 2.44 -27.49 11.36
N LYS A 40 2.51 -26.81 10.22
CA LYS A 40 2.88 -25.40 10.15
C LYS A 40 1.78 -24.55 10.76
N SER A 41 2.15 -23.57 11.57
CA SER A 41 1.22 -22.53 12.00
C SER A 41 1.20 -21.38 10.98
N PRO A 42 0.03 -20.83 10.63
CA PRO A 42 -0.01 -19.63 9.80
C PRO A 42 0.42 -18.41 10.62
N LEU A 43 1.23 -17.51 10.06
CA LEU A 43 1.42 -16.16 10.62
C LEU A 43 0.16 -15.33 10.45
N PHE A 44 -0.48 -15.47 9.29
CA PHE A 44 -1.69 -14.76 8.90
C PHE A 44 -2.65 -15.73 8.25
N TYR A 45 -3.94 -15.57 8.54
CA TYR A 45 -5.00 -16.37 7.92
C TYR A 45 -6.30 -15.57 7.86
N LEU A 46 -7.23 -16.02 7.02
CA LEU A 46 -8.60 -15.54 7.02
C LEU A 46 -9.47 -16.46 7.84
N GLU A 47 -10.36 -15.89 8.65
CA GLU A 47 -11.35 -16.64 9.43
C GLU A 47 -12.74 -16.19 9.02
N THR A 48 -13.60 -17.18 8.77
CA THR A 48 -14.99 -16.94 8.43
C THR A 48 -15.83 -17.13 9.68
N VAL A 49 -16.51 -16.07 10.11
CA VAL A 49 -17.38 -16.08 11.28
C VAL A 49 -18.82 -15.94 10.82
N SER A 50 -19.60 -17.00 11.04
CA SER A 50 -21.01 -17.00 10.68
C SER A 50 -21.77 -16.02 11.56
N ILE A 51 -22.43 -15.06 10.91
CA ILE A 51 -23.28 -14.06 11.57
C ILE A 51 -24.69 -14.63 11.73
N ASN A 52 -25.16 -15.32 10.69
CA ASN A 52 -26.45 -15.99 10.63
C ASN A 52 -26.44 -17.07 9.52
N ASN A 53 -27.60 -17.69 9.25
CA ASN A 53 -27.72 -18.79 8.28
C ASN A 53 -27.48 -18.39 6.80
N TYR A 54 -27.25 -17.11 6.50
CA TYR A 54 -27.15 -16.56 5.15
C TYR A 54 -25.89 -15.73 4.91
N GLU A 55 -25.23 -15.27 5.98
CA GLU A 55 -24.13 -14.31 5.90
C GLU A 55 -22.98 -14.74 6.82
N ASP A 56 -21.81 -14.75 6.22
CA ASP A 56 -20.54 -15.00 6.86
C ASP A 56 -19.66 -13.74 6.73
N ASP A 57 -19.17 -13.21 7.85
CA ASP A 57 -18.15 -12.16 7.83
C ASP A 57 -16.77 -12.81 7.69
N VAL A 58 -15.91 -12.22 6.85
CA VAL A 58 -14.51 -12.65 6.71
C VAL A 58 -13.61 -11.72 7.51
N TYR A 59 -12.71 -12.30 8.29
CA TYR A 59 -11.74 -11.57 9.10
C TYR A 59 -10.32 -11.93 8.69
N PHE A 60 -9.44 -10.94 8.60
CA PHE A 60 -7.99 -11.17 8.64
C PHE A 60 -7.55 -11.38 10.08
N VAL A 61 -6.75 -12.40 10.35
CA VAL A 61 -6.24 -12.69 11.69
C VAL A 61 -4.72 -12.51 11.76
N ASN A 62 -4.29 -11.65 12.68
CA ASN A 62 -2.88 -11.56 13.09
C ASN A 62 -2.56 -12.71 14.04
N ASN A 63 -2.03 -13.83 13.54
CA ASN A 63 -1.63 -14.95 14.39
C ASN A 63 -0.20 -14.81 14.91
N THR A 64 0.43 -13.65 14.79
CA THR A 64 1.79 -13.43 15.30
C THR A 64 1.75 -12.99 16.76
N ASP A 65 2.93 -12.83 17.36
CA ASP A 65 3.11 -12.25 18.70
C ASP A 65 3.44 -10.75 18.65
N ASP A 66 3.52 -10.17 17.45
CA ASP A 66 3.83 -8.76 17.21
C ASP A 66 2.55 -7.98 16.87
N THR A 67 2.48 -6.71 17.28
CA THR A 67 1.45 -5.79 16.82
C THR A 67 1.78 -5.33 15.40
N LEU A 68 0.83 -5.46 14.47
CA LEU A 68 0.96 -4.93 13.12
C LEU A 68 0.60 -3.44 13.14
N SER A 69 1.44 -2.59 12.54
CA SER A 69 1.18 -1.15 12.48
C SER A 69 -0.11 -0.84 11.70
N PHE A 70 -0.39 -1.62 10.65
CA PHE A 70 -1.68 -1.61 9.97
C PHE A 70 -2.07 -2.95 9.34
N VAL A 71 -3.33 -3.07 8.94
CA VAL A 71 -3.85 -4.06 8.00
C VAL A 71 -4.75 -3.32 7.02
N ALA A 72 -4.41 -3.37 5.73
CA ALA A 72 -5.20 -2.78 4.66
C ALA A 72 -5.92 -3.91 3.89
N PRO A 73 -7.23 -4.10 4.06
CA PRO A 73 -8.00 -5.12 3.32
C PRO A 73 -8.32 -4.65 1.88
N PHE A 74 -7.40 -3.93 1.26
CA PHE A 74 -7.45 -3.36 -0.08
C PHE A 74 -6.02 -3.09 -0.54
N ARG A 75 -5.84 -2.79 -1.83
CA ARG A 75 -4.51 -2.49 -2.37
C ARG A 75 -4.14 -1.04 -2.09
N LEU A 76 -3.01 -0.82 -1.41
CA LEU A 76 -2.45 0.52 -1.26
C LEU A 76 -1.78 0.97 -2.57
N CYS A 77 -2.00 2.22 -2.99
CA CYS A 77 -1.34 2.75 -4.19
C CYS A 77 0.05 3.29 -3.84
N ARG A 78 1.01 3.10 -4.75
CA ARG A 78 2.39 3.61 -4.59
C ARG A 78 2.60 5.05 -5.03
N ASN A 79 1.75 5.55 -5.93
CA ASN A 79 1.89 6.86 -6.53
C ASN A 79 0.56 7.36 -7.11
N ILE A 80 0.56 8.63 -7.54
CA ILE A 80 -0.61 9.28 -8.18
C ILE A 80 -1.16 8.52 -9.38
N GLY A 81 -0.30 7.81 -10.12
CA GLY A 81 -0.71 7.06 -11.31
C GLY A 81 -1.55 5.84 -10.93
N GLU A 82 -1.14 5.09 -9.92
CA GLU A 82 -1.92 3.95 -9.40
C GLU A 82 -3.23 4.40 -8.75
N ALA A 83 -3.21 5.54 -8.05
CA ALA A 83 -4.40 6.18 -7.52
C ALA A 83 -5.32 6.79 -8.60
N ARG A 84 -4.92 6.73 -9.87
CA ARG A 84 -5.63 7.29 -11.03
C ARG A 84 -5.88 8.80 -10.91
N ALA A 85 -5.07 9.49 -10.11
CA ALA A 85 -5.06 10.95 -10.07
C ALA A 85 -4.27 11.49 -11.27
N LYS A 86 -4.75 12.60 -11.82
CA LYS A 86 -4.21 13.24 -13.02
C LYS A 86 -3.57 14.58 -12.66
N LEU A 87 -2.34 14.78 -13.09
CA LEU A 87 -1.67 16.07 -12.98
C LEU A 87 -2.40 17.13 -13.82
N GLY A 88 -2.50 18.37 -13.32
CA GLY A 88 -3.23 19.46 -13.96
C GLY A 88 -4.77 19.41 -13.84
N ASP A 89 -5.37 18.31 -13.39
CA ASP A 89 -6.82 18.24 -13.11
C ASP A 89 -7.11 18.82 -11.72
N VAL A 90 -7.93 19.88 -11.69
CA VAL A 90 -8.26 20.63 -10.46
C VAL A 90 -9.63 20.26 -9.87
N SER A 91 -10.28 19.20 -10.38
CA SER A 91 -11.54 18.72 -9.86
C SER A 91 -11.40 18.19 -8.43
N ALA A 92 -12.46 18.34 -7.62
CA ALA A 92 -12.47 17.84 -6.24
C ALA A 92 -12.23 16.32 -6.19
N GLU A 93 -12.78 15.56 -7.13
CA GLU A 93 -12.54 14.11 -7.23
C GLU A 93 -11.06 13.77 -7.42
N ASN A 94 -10.34 14.56 -8.22
CA ASN A 94 -8.91 14.36 -8.43
C ASN A 94 -8.08 14.71 -7.19
N VAL A 95 -8.48 15.74 -6.46
CA VAL A 95 -7.84 16.12 -5.19
C VAL A 95 -7.99 15.00 -4.16
N GLU A 96 -9.18 14.39 -4.04
CA GLU A 96 -9.41 13.26 -3.13
C GLU A 96 -8.55 12.04 -3.52
N LYS A 97 -8.48 11.68 -4.81
CA LYS A 97 -7.58 10.61 -5.28
C LYS A 97 -6.11 10.91 -4.97
N ALA A 98 -5.69 12.16 -5.15
CA ALA A 98 -4.34 12.59 -4.84
C ALA A 98 -4.04 12.55 -3.34
N LYS A 99 -5.03 12.78 -2.45
CA LYS A 99 -4.90 12.70 -0.99
C LYS A 99 -4.76 11.27 -0.49
N LEU A 100 -5.70 10.40 -0.85
CA LEU A 100 -5.92 9.15 -0.12
C LEU A 100 -5.09 7.98 -0.65
N TYR A 101 -4.62 8.01 -1.91
CA TYR A 101 -3.94 6.87 -2.57
C TYR A 101 -4.65 5.50 -2.40
N SER A 102 -5.94 5.56 -2.07
CA SER A 102 -6.93 4.51 -2.09
C SER A 102 -8.24 5.18 -1.69
N ASP A 103 -9.32 4.94 -2.41
CA ASP A 103 -10.65 5.39 -1.99
C ASP A 103 -11.10 4.67 -0.70
N ASP A 104 -10.42 3.58 -0.34
CA ASP A 104 -10.74 2.71 0.79
C ASP A 104 -9.90 3.01 2.05
N ILE A 105 -9.21 4.17 2.13
CA ILE A 105 -8.31 4.40 3.28
C ILE A 105 -9.03 4.47 4.63
N GLU A 106 -10.31 4.84 4.65
CA GLU A 106 -11.16 4.82 5.85
C GLU A 106 -11.39 3.41 6.43
N TYR A 107 -11.12 2.36 5.64
CA TYR A 107 -11.28 0.95 6.02
C TYR A 107 -9.99 0.33 6.57
N LEU A 108 -8.92 1.11 6.70
CA LEU A 108 -7.63 0.67 7.26
C LEU A 108 -7.76 0.38 8.76
N TYR A 109 -7.23 -0.75 9.21
CA TYR A 109 -7.05 -1.02 10.64
C TYR A 109 -5.63 -0.67 11.07
N THR A 110 -5.45 0.23 12.03
CA THR A 110 -4.15 0.43 12.70
C THR A 110 -4.02 -0.44 13.94
N ASP A 111 -2.79 -0.63 14.42
CA ASP A 111 -2.49 -1.26 15.72
C ASP A 111 -3.20 -2.62 15.92
N VAL A 112 -3.07 -3.51 14.94
CA VAL A 112 -3.71 -4.83 15.00
C VAL A 112 -2.90 -5.74 15.92
N LEU A 113 -3.44 -5.96 17.11
CA LEU A 113 -2.77 -6.66 18.20
C LEU A 113 -2.50 -8.14 17.87
N PRO A 114 -1.56 -8.79 18.57
CA PRO A 114 -1.40 -10.24 18.54
C PRO A 114 -2.73 -10.96 18.78
N LYS A 115 -3.01 -11.97 17.96
CA LYS A 115 -4.24 -12.80 18.01
C LYS A 115 -5.53 -11.99 17.83
N GLN A 116 -5.45 -10.79 17.26
CA GLN A 116 -6.61 -10.00 16.92
C GLN A 116 -7.02 -10.26 15.47
N ALA A 117 -8.33 -10.34 15.24
CA ALA A 117 -8.92 -10.43 13.93
C ALA A 117 -9.62 -9.13 13.56
N VAL A 118 -9.49 -8.69 12.32
CA VAL A 118 -10.09 -7.46 11.78
C VAL A 118 -10.95 -7.79 10.57
N ARG A 119 -12.16 -7.22 10.52
CA ARG A 119 -13.14 -7.58 9.50
C ARG A 119 -12.76 -7.01 8.14
N ILE A 120 -12.80 -7.85 7.11
CA ILE A 120 -12.76 -7.43 5.71
C ILE A 120 -14.17 -7.05 5.28
N GLY A 121 -14.37 -5.77 4.95
CA GLY A 121 -15.65 -5.29 4.43
C GLY A 121 -16.04 -5.98 3.13
N SER A 122 -17.34 -6.26 2.96
CA SER A 122 -17.90 -6.88 1.76
C SER A 122 -17.62 -6.08 0.47
N THR A 123 -17.42 -4.76 0.60
CA THR A 123 -17.03 -3.85 -0.49
C THR A 123 -15.64 -4.14 -1.06
N HIS A 124 -14.73 -4.71 -0.25
CA HIS A 124 -13.39 -5.09 -0.71
C HIS A 124 -13.31 -6.52 -1.24
N VAL A 125 -14.44 -7.22 -1.25
CA VAL A 125 -14.54 -8.54 -1.86
C VAL A 125 -14.97 -8.36 -3.30
N ILE A 126 -14.08 -8.70 -4.22
CA ILE A 126 -14.34 -8.59 -5.65
C ILE A 126 -15.05 -9.87 -6.07
N TYR A 127 -16.29 -9.71 -6.58
CA TYR A 127 -17.10 -10.81 -7.09
C TYR A 127 -16.97 -10.91 -8.61
N ASP A 128 -16.60 -12.08 -9.11
CA ASP A 128 -16.75 -12.44 -10.52
C ASP A 128 -18.00 -13.33 -10.71
N SER A 129 -18.54 -13.29 -11.92
CA SER A 129 -19.74 -13.98 -12.41
C SER A 129 -19.80 -15.48 -12.11
N ASP A 130 -18.67 -16.14 -11.85
CA ASP A 130 -18.57 -17.57 -11.51
C ASP A 130 -18.61 -17.88 -10.00
N ALA A 131 -19.07 -16.92 -9.18
CA ALA A 131 -18.98 -16.97 -7.72
C ALA A 131 -17.53 -17.07 -7.20
N LEU A 132 -16.59 -16.53 -7.98
CA LEU A 132 -15.22 -16.32 -7.53
C LEU A 132 -15.18 -15.06 -6.69
N MET A 133 -14.60 -15.18 -5.50
CA MET A 133 -14.38 -14.07 -4.59
C MET A 133 -12.88 -13.81 -4.51
N GLN A 134 -12.49 -12.55 -4.66
CA GLN A 134 -11.10 -12.12 -4.59
C GLN A 134 -10.89 -11.08 -3.49
N TRP A 135 -9.79 -11.20 -2.77
CA TRP A 135 -9.37 -10.29 -1.70
C TRP A 135 -7.93 -9.81 -1.93
N PHE A 136 -7.70 -8.54 -1.65
CA PHE A 136 -6.37 -7.95 -1.53
C PHE A 136 -6.11 -7.55 -0.09
N ILE A 137 -4.93 -7.89 0.44
CA ILE A 137 -4.59 -7.56 1.82
C ILE A 137 -3.10 -7.18 1.86
N ASP A 138 -2.83 -5.96 2.31
CA ASP A 138 -1.48 -5.47 2.53
C ASP A 138 -1.19 -5.38 4.04
N VAL A 139 -0.07 -5.96 4.46
CA VAL A 139 0.33 -6.06 5.88
C VAL A 139 1.82 -5.77 6.05
N PRO A 140 2.21 -4.84 6.93
CA PRO A 140 3.60 -4.59 7.27
C PRO A 140 4.08 -5.66 8.25
N TYR A 141 5.06 -6.47 7.86
CA TYR A 141 5.65 -7.47 8.74
C TYR A 141 7.09 -7.78 8.32
N LYS A 142 7.87 -8.34 9.25
CA LYS A 142 9.21 -8.87 8.91
C LYS A 142 9.10 -10.07 7.96
N GLY A 143 10.20 -10.40 7.31
CA GLY A 143 10.29 -11.53 6.39
C GLY A 143 11.70 -12.14 6.39
N ILE A 144 11.88 -13.21 5.62
CA ILE A 144 13.20 -13.80 5.37
C ILE A 144 13.56 -13.53 3.91
N ASP A 145 14.76 -13.02 3.64
CA ASP A 145 15.20 -12.81 2.27
C ASP A 145 15.49 -14.14 1.57
N THR A 146 15.75 -14.07 0.26
CA THR A 146 16.11 -15.24 -0.55
C THR A 146 17.36 -16.00 -0.09
N LYS A 147 18.10 -15.47 0.91
CA LYS A 147 19.31 -16.06 1.48
C LYS A 147 19.11 -16.56 2.92
N GLY A 148 17.90 -16.52 3.47
CA GLY A 148 17.64 -17.03 4.82
C GLY A 148 17.98 -16.04 5.93
N ILE A 149 18.18 -14.75 5.61
CA ILE A 149 18.51 -13.71 6.60
C ILE A 149 17.21 -13.00 7.01
N ASP A 150 17.03 -12.81 8.32
CA ASP A 150 15.94 -12.00 8.88
C ASP A 150 16.03 -10.59 8.29
N THR A 151 14.98 -10.17 7.58
CA THR A 151 14.98 -8.91 6.84
C THR A 151 14.46 -7.76 7.68
N HIS A 152 14.91 -6.57 7.31
CA HIS A 152 14.28 -5.33 7.71
C HIS A 152 12.82 -5.33 7.24
N TYR A 153 11.97 -4.64 7.99
CA TYR A 153 10.57 -4.32 7.69
C TYR A 153 10.24 -4.26 6.18
N GLY A 154 9.15 -4.93 5.78
CA GLY A 154 8.58 -4.87 4.44
C GLY A 154 7.06 -5.03 4.48
N ILE A 155 6.43 -4.99 3.31
CA ILE A 155 4.97 -5.15 3.17
C ILE A 155 4.68 -6.45 2.42
N TRP A 156 3.95 -7.34 3.08
CA TRP A 156 3.34 -8.49 2.45
C TRP A 156 2.07 -8.07 1.73
N ARG A 157 1.96 -8.44 0.45
CA ARG A 157 0.77 -8.25 -0.39
C ARG A 157 0.16 -9.61 -0.72
N PHE A 158 -1.06 -9.84 -0.23
CA PHE A 158 -1.80 -11.07 -0.47
C PHE A 158 -2.85 -10.84 -1.55
N ASN A 159 -2.92 -11.77 -2.50
CA ASN A 159 -4.01 -11.91 -3.45
C ASN A 159 -4.61 -13.31 -3.27
N VAL A 160 -5.85 -13.35 -2.82
CA VAL A 160 -6.59 -14.59 -2.55
C VAL A 160 -7.76 -14.67 -3.50
N VAL A 161 -7.97 -15.84 -4.10
CA VAL A 161 -9.14 -16.12 -4.95
C VAL A 161 -9.71 -17.46 -4.52
N GLU A 162 -11.00 -17.49 -4.18
CA GLU A 162 -11.69 -18.71 -3.77
C GLU A 162 -13.06 -18.80 -4.44
N LYS A 163 -13.47 -20.02 -4.84
CA LYS A 163 -14.77 -20.25 -5.45
C LYS A 163 -15.80 -20.58 -4.38
N GLY A 164 -16.89 -19.81 -4.34
CA GLY A 164 -17.98 -20.03 -3.38
C GLY A 164 -17.72 -19.48 -1.97
N GLY A 165 -16.65 -18.68 -1.80
CA GLY A 165 -16.28 -18.07 -0.52
C GLY A 165 -15.33 -18.92 0.31
N ILE A 166 -14.80 -18.32 1.38
CA ILE A 166 -13.93 -19.00 2.32
C ILE A 166 -14.80 -19.73 3.35
N GLY A 167 -14.62 -21.04 3.49
CA GLY A 167 -15.24 -21.82 4.56
C GLY A 167 -14.23 -22.07 5.68
N GLY A 168 -14.45 -21.47 6.86
CA GLY A 168 -13.58 -21.64 8.02
C GLY A 168 -12.25 -20.88 7.91
N SER A 169 -11.16 -21.52 8.33
CA SER A 169 -9.84 -20.90 8.40
C SER A 169 -8.99 -21.12 7.15
N TYR A 170 -8.45 -20.05 6.60
CA TYR A 170 -7.75 -20.02 5.32
C TYR A 170 -6.36 -19.38 5.44
N PRO A 171 -5.29 -20.18 5.55
CA PRO A 171 -3.92 -19.69 5.70
C PRO A 171 -3.50 -18.75 4.58
N LEU A 172 -2.84 -17.63 4.90
CA LEU A 172 -2.27 -16.69 3.94
C LEU A 172 -0.75 -16.80 3.85
N LEU A 173 -0.09 -17.03 4.99
CA LEU A 173 1.36 -17.13 5.11
C LEU A 173 1.73 -18.08 6.25
N TRP A 174 2.66 -18.98 6.02
CA TRP A 174 3.17 -19.89 7.07
C TRP A 174 4.26 -19.23 7.92
N GLU A 175 4.51 -19.77 9.12
CA GLU A 175 5.57 -19.32 10.05
C GLU A 175 7.00 -19.33 9.46
N ASP A 176 7.23 -20.12 8.43
CA ASP A 176 8.48 -20.16 7.66
C ASP A 176 8.45 -19.23 6.43
N PHE A 177 7.49 -18.30 6.37
CA PHE A 177 7.24 -17.36 5.28
C PHE A 177 6.93 -18.01 3.93
N SER A 178 6.62 -19.31 3.92
CA SER A 178 6.21 -19.98 2.69
C SER A 178 4.75 -19.65 2.34
N LYS A 179 4.48 -19.46 1.04
CA LYS A 179 3.14 -19.25 0.52
C LYS A 179 2.36 -20.58 0.53
N PRO A 180 1.14 -20.65 1.09
CA PRO A 180 0.25 -21.79 0.92
C PRO A 180 -0.12 -22.03 -0.56
N SER A 181 -0.35 -23.29 -0.95
CA SER A 181 -0.58 -23.66 -2.36
C SER A 181 -1.84 -23.07 -2.98
N HIS A 182 -2.84 -22.75 -2.16
CA HIS A 182 -4.12 -22.18 -2.58
C HIS A 182 -4.10 -20.65 -2.75
N VAL A 183 -3.14 -19.96 -2.14
CA VAL A 183 -2.99 -18.51 -2.26
C VAL A 183 -2.46 -18.19 -3.66
N VAL A 184 -3.10 -17.26 -4.38
CA VAL A 184 -2.67 -16.88 -5.74
C VAL A 184 -1.30 -16.23 -5.69
N SER A 185 -1.16 -15.15 -4.93
CA SER A 185 0.15 -14.52 -4.66
C SER A 185 0.29 -14.06 -3.21
N SER A 186 1.53 -14.16 -2.73
CA SER A 186 2.00 -13.66 -1.43
C SER A 186 3.36 -13.03 -1.71
N GLU A 187 3.35 -11.74 -2.02
CA GLU A 187 4.53 -10.99 -2.43
C GLU A 187 5.09 -10.23 -1.24
N TYR A 188 6.40 -10.33 -1.01
CA TYR A 188 7.07 -9.56 0.03
C TYR A 188 7.84 -8.41 -0.61
N VAL A 189 7.39 -7.19 -0.34
CA VAL A 189 7.93 -5.96 -0.92
C VAL A 189 8.82 -5.27 0.10
N THR A 190 10.12 -5.23 -0.18
CA THR A 190 11.13 -4.59 0.68
C THR A 190 11.82 -3.41 0.03
N GLU A 191 11.73 -3.30 -1.31
CA GLU A 191 12.32 -2.20 -2.05
C GLU A 191 11.45 -0.95 -1.87
N ARG A 192 12.02 0.11 -1.28
CA ARG A 192 11.24 1.31 -0.90
C ARG A 192 10.56 2.01 -2.07
N ASN A 193 11.11 1.90 -3.28
CA ASN A 193 10.50 2.42 -4.50
C ASN A 193 9.24 1.64 -4.93
N GLU A 194 9.10 0.39 -4.49
CA GLU A 194 7.95 -0.48 -4.78
C GLU A 194 6.91 -0.51 -3.66
N MET A 195 7.30 -0.08 -2.46
CA MET A 195 6.40 0.06 -1.31
C MET A 195 5.36 1.18 -1.55
N PRO A 196 4.12 1.00 -1.10
CA PRO A 196 3.17 2.09 -1.04
C PRO A 196 3.64 3.15 -0.04
N ILE A 197 3.10 4.37 -0.14
CA ILE A 197 3.25 5.34 0.95
C ILE A 197 2.55 4.75 2.18
N GLU A 198 3.26 4.71 3.31
CA GLU A 198 2.72 4.09 4.51
C GLU A 198 1.49 4.85 5.02
N PRO A 199 0.46 4.13 5.50
CA PRO A 199 -0.74 4.80 5.94
C PRO A 199 -0.58 5.81 7.08
N LEU A 200 0.43 5.58 7.93
CA LEU A 200 0.78 6.49 9.03
C LEU A 200 1.22 7.88 8.55
N LEU A 201 1.60 8.02 7.28
CA LEU A 201 2.01 9.30 6.69
C LEU A 201 0.84 10.04 6.02
N TYR A 202 -0.35 9.43 5.92
CA TYR A 202 -1.46 10.03 5.16
C TYR A 202 -1.91 11.37 5.74
N ASP A 203 -2.00 11.50 7.07
CA ASP A 203 -2.43 12.74 7.72
C ASP A 203 -1.43 13.88 7.46
N GLU A 204 -0.13 13.59 7.61
CA GLU A 204 0.95 14.54 7.31
C GLU A 204 0.94 14.96 5.84
N ARG A 205 0.79 13.98 4.95
CA ARG A 205 0.72 14.16 3.50
C ARG A 205 -0.50 14.99 3.07
N CYS A 206 -1.68 14.73 3.66
CA CYS A 206 -2.90 15.49 3.39
C CYS A 206 -2.76 16.94 3.88
N SER A 207 -2.20 17.13 5.07
CA SER A 207 -1.93 18.46 5.63
C SER A 207 -1.00 19.27 4.73
N MET A 208 0.06 18.64 4.19
CA MET A 208 0.96 19.28 3.24
C MET A 208 0.27 19.66 1.93
N LEU A 209 -0.56 18.78 1.37
CA LEU A 209 -1.28 19.08 0.15
C LEU A 209 -2.19 20.30 0.34
N GLU A 210 -2.91 20.39 1.46
CA GLU A 210 -3.77 21.54 1.77
C GLU A 210 -2.97 22.84 1.86
N GLN A 211 -1.81 22.82 2.55
CA GLN A 211 -0.91 23.98 2.60
C GLN A 211 -0.38 24.38 1.21
N PHE A 212 -0.05 23.41 0.37
CA PHE A 212 0.39 23.68 -1.00
C PHE A 212 -0.74 24.23 -1.88
N ILE A 213 -1.97 23.75 -1.71
CA ILE A 213 -3.14 24.25 -2.44
C ILE A 213 -3.34 25.73 -2.13
N GLU A 214 -3.27 26.12 -0.85
CA GLU A 214 -3.41 27.53 -0.43
C GLU A 214 -2.32 28.43 -1.03
N GLN A 215 -1.09 27.93 -1.15
CA GLN A 215 0.06 28.73 -1.58
C GLN A 215 0.27 28.77 -3.11
N TYR A 216 -0.05 27.68 -3.82
CA TYR A 216 0.33 27.50 -5.23
C TYR A 216 -0.85 27.13 -6.14
N GLY A 217 -2.04 26.87 -5.58
CA GLY A 217 -3.19 26.37 -6.31
C GLY A 217 -3.12 24.86 -6.55
N VAL A 218 -4.27 24.28 -6.89
CA VAL A 218 -4.48 22.82 -6.90
C VAL A 218 -3.52 22.07 -7.84
N ALA A 219 -3.36 22.53 -9.08
CA ALA A 219 -2.55 21.83 -10.07
C ALA A 219 -1.07 21.74 -9.68
N ASP A 220 -0.49 22.84 -9.19
CA ASP A 220 0.92 22.86 -8.77
C ASP A 220 1.11 22.13 -7.43
N ALA A 221 0.13 22.20 -6.53
CA ALA A 221 0.17 21.49 -5.26
C ALA A 221 0.25 19.97 -5.45
N ILE A 222 -0.57 19.39 -6.32
CA ILE A 222 -0.53 17.95 -6.63
C ILE A 222 0.80 17.57 -7.28
N PHE A 223 1.35 18.43 -8.16
CA PHE A 223 2.64 18.18 -8.80
C PHE A 223 3.80 18.18 -7.79
N ILE A 224 3.83 19.16 -6.87
CA ILE A 224 4.82 19.22 -5.80
C ILE A 224 4.71 18.00 -4.88
N LEU A 225 3.48 17.63 -4.47
CA LEU A 225 3.23 16.46 -3.63
C LEU A 225 3.74 15.17 -4.28
N ALA A 226 3.47 14.99 -5.58
CA ALA A 226 3.91 13.82 -6.33
C ALA A 226 5.44 13.74 -6.44
N ILE A 227 6.14 14.86 -6.56
CA ILE A 227 7.61 14.89 -6.49
C ILE A 227 8.06 14.47 -5.08
N ASN A 228 7.43 15.00 -4.03
CA ASN A 228 7.77 14.65 -2.65
C ASN A 228 7.62 13.14 -2.39
N ASP A 229 6.56 12.52 -2.90
CA ASP A 229 6.34 11.08 -2.80
C ASP A 229 7.47 10.26 -3.46
N VAL A 230 7.99 10.72 -4.61
CA VAL A 230 9.14 10.07 -5.26
C VAL A 230 10.41 10.24 -4.41
N LEU A 231 10.69 11.44 -3.92
CA LEU A 231 11.87 11.69 -3.08
C LEU A 231 11.86 10.82 -1.82
N TYR A 232 10.69 10.71 -1.18
CA TYR A 232 10.45 9.87 -0.01
C TYR A 232 10.68 8.38 -0.32
N ARG A 233 10.01 7.83 -1.35
CA ARG A 233 10.14 6.41 -1.72
C ARG A 233 11.55 6.02 -2.14
N TYR A 234 12.31 6.92 -2.74
CA TYR A 234 13.70 6.65 -3.15
C TYR A 234 14.74 7.06 -2.11
N CYS A 235 14.34 7.50 -0.90
CA CYS A 235 15.24 7.96 0.16
C CYS A 235 16.27 9.01 -0.32
N VAL A 236 15.84 9.96 -1.15
CA VAL A 236 16.73 10.99 -1.69
C VAL A 236 17.11 11.94 -0.55
N GLY A 237 18.38 11.88 -0.13
CA GLY A 237 18.90 12.76 0.91
C GLY A 237 18.48 12.41 2.34
N TRP A 238 18.53 11.11 2.69
CA TRP A 238 18.18 10.50 3.99
C TRP A 238 16.70 10.15 4.21
N SER A 239 16.47 9.20 5.12
CA SER A 239 15.18 8.73 5.62
C SER A 239 14.56 9.72 6.61
N ALA A 240 14.50 10.98 6.21
CA ALA A 240 13.86 12.02 7.00
C ALA A 240 12.34 11.79 7.11
N PRO A 241 11.67 12.37 8.14
CA PRO A 241 10.22 12.53 8.16
C PRO A 241 9.67 13.05 6.81
N TYR A 242 8.46 12.65 6.44
CA TYR A 242 7.90 12.89 5.11
C TYR A 242 7.87 14.39 4.74
N ASN A 243 7.63 15.27 5.72
CA ASN A 243 7.64 16.72 5.53
C ASN A 243 9.00 17.35 5.28
N GLU A 244 10.14 16.71 5.56
CA GLU A 244 11.44 17.37 5.43
C GLU A 244 11.89 17.57 3.98
N SER A 245 11.23 16.90 3.03
CA SER A 245 11.52 17.02 1.59
C SER A 245 10.60 18.00 0.84
N ASP A 246 9.67 18.67 1.56
CA ASP A 246 8.62 19.51 0.99
C ASP A 246 9.17 20.73 0.23
N ILE A 247 10.16 21.39 0.81
CA ILE A 247 10.84 22.56 0.25
C ILE A 247 11.68 22.15 -0.96
N GLN A 248 12.35 20.98 -0.91
CA GLN A 248 13.14 20.45 -2.01
C GLN A 248 12.24 20.06 -3.17
N ALA A 249 11.12 19.39 -2.91
CA ALA A 249 10.13 19.03 -3.93
C ALA A 249 9.62 20.28 -4.67
N LYS A 250 9.32 21.35 -3.93
CA LYS A 250 8.93 22.65 -4.49
C LYS A 250 10.04 23.28 -5.36
N ASP A 251 11.27 23.32 -4.88
CA ASP A 251 12.39 23.89 -5.64
C ASP A 251 12.72 23.07 -6.89
N ILE A 252 12.60 21.75 -6.82
CA ILE A 252 12.70 20.85 -7.97
C ILE A 252 11.59 21.17 -8.97
N ALA A 253 10.32 21.25 -8.54
CA ALA A 253 9.19 21.58 -9.41
C ALA A 253 9.42 22.88 -10.19
N ARG A 254 9.87 23.93 -9.48
CA ARG A 254 10.22 25.24 -10.09
C ARG A 254 11.34 25.14 -11.10
N LYS A 255 12.41 24.40 -10.78
CA LYS A 255 13.56 24.24 -11.67
C LYS A 255 13.23 23.39 -12.89
N LEU A 256 12.39 22.37 -12.77
CA LEU A 256 11.90 21.57 -13.90
C LEU A 256 11.16 22.46 -14.91
N THR A 257 10.25 23.31 -14.43
CA THR A 257 9.51 24.28 -15.26
C THR A 257 10.42 25.32 -15.92
N ALA A 258 11.44 25.80 -15.21
CA ALA A 258 12.37 26.79 -15.72
C ALA A 258 13.35 26.20 -16.77
N GLN A 259 13.92 25.03 -16.50
CA GLN A 259 15.00 24.43 -17.28
C GLN A 259 14.50 23.51 -18.40
N LYS A 260 13.28 22.98 -18.27
CA LYS A 260 12.61 22.14 -19.26
C LYS A 260 13.44 20.93 -19.71
N PRO A 261 13.84 20.05 -18.77
CA PRO A 261 14.62 18.87 -19.12
C PRO A 261 13.86 17.95 -20.08
N LYS A 262 14.60 17.27 -20.95
CA LYS A 262 14.04 16.37 -21.98
C LYS A 262 14.22 14.88 -21.66
N ASP A 263 15.11 14.56 -20.73
CA ASP A 263 15.48 13.20 -20.35
C ASP A 263 15.85 13.15 -18.85
N ALA A 264 15.95 11.93 -18.32
CA ALA A 264 16.22 11.68 -16.90
C ALA A 264 17.65 12.11 -16.51
N GLU A 265 18.60 12.05 -17.44
CA GLU A 265 19.98 12.49 -17.24
C GLU A 265 20.05 14.01 -16.98
N ALA A 266 19.15 14.80 -17.60
CA ALA A 266 19.01 16.22 -17.33
C ALA A 266 18.26 16.53 -16.01
N VAL A 267 17.40 15.62 -15.54
CA VAL A 267 16.70 15.77 -14.25
C VAL A 267 17.65 15.56 -13.07
N LYS A 268 18.57 14.60 -13.17
CA LYS A 268 19.54 14.28 -12.12
C LYS A 268 20.32 15.51 -11.57
N PRO A 269 20.98 16.34 -12.40
CA PRO A 269 21.70 17.51 -11.92
C PRO A 269 20.77 18.60 -11.33
N ILE A 270 19.48 18.64 -11.72
CA ILE A 270 18.51 19.55 -11.12
C ILE A 270 18.26 19.16 -9.65
N ILE A 271 17.96 17.89 -9.41
CA ILE A 271 17.73 17.36 -8.05
C ILE A 271 19.01 17.50 -7.22
N GLN A 272 20.17 17.12 -7.77
CA GLN A 272 21.45 17.25 -7.08
C GLN A 272 21.72 18.70 -6.66
N ALA A 273 21.48 19.68 -7.55
CA ALA A 273 21.71 21.09 -7.24
C ALA A 273 20.79 21.62 -6.14
N VAL A 274 19.55 21.12 -6.04
CA VAL A 274 18.63 21.48 -4.96
C VAL A 274 19.13 20.93 -3.63
N TYR A 275 19.46 19.65 -3.56
CA TYR A 275 19.95 19.05 -2.32
C TYR A 275 21.33 19.61 -1.92
N ASP A 276 22.22 19.87 -2.88
CA ASP A 276 23.52 20.50 -2.60
C ASP A 276 23.38 21.92 -2.05
N PHE A 277 22.33 22.65 -2.44
CA PHE A 277 22.03 23.98 -1.91
C PHE A 277 21.55 23.92 -0.46
N TRP A 278 20.63 23.00 -0.14
CA TRP A 278 20.02 22.88 1.19
C TRP A 278 20.92 22.21 2.23
N PHE A 279 21.71 21.22 1.81
CA PHE A 279 22.44 20.33 2.73
C PHE A 279 23.94 20.24 2.46
N GLY A 280 24.44 20.96 1.46
CA GLY A 280 25.84 20.93 1.06
C GLY A 280 26.17 19.86 0.03
N LYS A 281 27.31 20.05 -0.65
CA LYS A 281 27.71 19.22 -1.79
C LYS A 281 27.81 17.74 -1.45
N GLY A 282 27.17 16.92 -2.30
CA GLY A 282 27.25 15.48 -2.22
C GLY A 282 26.34 14.90 -1.15
N PHE A 283 25.27 15.60 -0.76
CA PHE A 283 24.28 15.07 0.18
C PHE A 283 23.35 14.03 -0.48
N ALA A 284 22.87 14.28 -1.71
CA ALA A 284 22.02 13.35 -2.46
C ALA A 284 22.79 12.18 -3.13
N LYS A 285 23.65 11.46 -2.39
CA LYS A 285 24.53 10.41 -2.95
C LYS A 285 23.78 9.22 -3.57
N ASN A 286 22.52 9.01 -3.21
CA ASN A 286 21.73 7.83 -3.59
C ASN A 286 20.63 8.14 -4.61
N LEU A 287 20.75 9.24 -5.37
CA LEU A 287 19.76 9.58 -6.39
C LEU A 287 19.77 8.54 -7.52
N SER A 288 18.74 7.69 -7.55
CA SER A 288 18.57 6.67 -8.58
C SER A 288 18.09 7.28 -9.91
N MET A 289 18.45 6.65 -11.03
CA MET A 289 17.93 7.05 -12.34
C MET A 289 16.42 6.81 -12.46
N GLN A 290 15.90 5.78 -11.78
CA GLN A 290 14.46 5.52 -11.75
C GLN A 290 13.68 6.66 -11.08
N ALA A 291 14.21 7.27 -10.00
CA ALA A 291 13.61 8.45 -9.40
C ALA A 291 13.59 9.64 -10.38
N CYS A 292 14.68 9.81 -11.14
CA CYS A 292 14.79 10.85 -12.16
C CYS A 292 13.79 10.62 -13.31
N GLU A 293 13.59 9.37 -13.73
CA GLU A 293 12.60 8.97 -14.73
C GLU A 293 11.17 9.22 -14.26
N GLU A 294 10.84 8.82 -13.02
CA GLU A 294 9.52 9.07 -12.46
C GLU A 294 9.23 10.58 -12.36
N ILE A 295 10.18 11.39 -11.87
CA ILE A 295 10.04 12.85 -11.81
C ILE A 295 9.92 13.47 -13.20
N LEU A 296 10.66 12.97 -14.19
CA LEU A 296 10.52 13.42 -15.58
C LEU A 296 9.11 13.12 -16.11
N CYS A 297 8.58 11.92 -15.87
CA CYS A 297 7.24 11.52 -16.27
C CYS A 297 6.17 12.43 -15.63
N LEU A 298 6.30 12.73 -14.33
CA LEU A 298 5.42 13.68 -13.64
C LEU A 298 5.47 15.06 -14.31
N TYR A 299 6.67 15.58 -14.56
CA TYR A 299 6.84 16.88 -15.22
C TYR A 299 6.22 16.92 -16.63
N GLN A 300 6.45 15.89 -17.44
CA GLN A 300 5.89 15.80 -18.79
C GLN A 300 4.37 15.73 -18.76
N ALA A 301 3.79 14.96 -17.83
CA ALA A 301 2.35 14.87 -17.64
C ALA A 301 1.75 16.22 -17.18
N GLN A 302 2.41 16.95 -16.28
CA GLN A 302 1.98 18.29 -15.86
C GLN A 302 1.91 19.26 -17.05
N ILE A 303 2.95 19.31 -17.89
CA ILE A 303 2.95 20.21 -19.06
C ILE A 303 1.90 19.82 -20.10
N ALA A 304 1.75 18.51 -20.36
CA ALA A 304 0.80 18.02 -21.36
C ALA A 304 -0.62 18.47 -21.01
N ASN A 305 -0.97 18.38 -19.72
CA ASN A 305 -2.31 18.72 -19.24
C ASN A 305 -2.52 20.23 -19.08
N GLN A 306 -1.49 21.03 -18.81
CA GLN A 306 -1.57 22.49 -18.86
C GLN A 306 -1.84 23.05 -20.27
N LYS A 307 -1.48 22.31 -21.33
CA LYS A 307 -1.75 22.72 -22.73
C LYS A 307 -3.14 22.32 -23.23
N ALA A 308 -3.84 21.45 -22.50
CA ALA A 308 -5.14 20.91 -22.87
C ALA A 308 -6.32 21.74 -22.32
N VAL A 309 -6.04 22.74 -21.48
CA VAL A 309 -6.98 23.71 -20.89
C VAL A 309 -6.90 25.02 -21.67
#